data_AF-Q8QZZ4-F1
#
_entry.id   AF-Q8QZZ4-F1
#
_cell.length_a   1.000
_cell.length_b   1.000
_cell.length_c   1.000
_cell.angle_alpha   90.00
_cell.angle_beta   90.00
_cell.angle_gamma   90.00
#
_symmetry.space_group_name_H-M   'P 1'
#
loop_
_entity.id
_entity.type
_entity.pdbx_description
1 polymer ?
#
loop_
_entity_poly.entity_id
_entity_poly.type
_entity_poly.pdbx_seq_one_letter_code
_entity_poly.pdbx_strand_id
1 'polypeptide(L)'
;GIGRGRRVILRSYQEEEADSTSKAMVTETSIGDEDFQQLHAPEGIAVTFCLKEFRGLLSFAESANLPLTIHFDVPGRPVIFTIEDSLLDAHFVLATLLEQDSCSQGPCSPKPHQPVPQKQAH
;
A
#
# COMPACT_ATOMS: atom_id res chain seq x y z
N GLY A 1 -1.66 -0.58 2.05
CA GLY A 1 -0.96 -1.82 2.46
C GLY A 1 -0.86 -1.89 3.97
N ILE A 2 -0.37 -3.00 4.53
CA ILE A 2 -0.18 -3.13 5.98
C ILE A 2 1.30 -2.91 6.32
N GLY A 3 1.56 -1.85 7.09
CA GLY A 3 2.88 -1.51 7.62
C GLY A 3 3.16 -2.20 8.97
N ARG A 4 4.38 -1.99 9.48
CA ARG A 4 4.82 -2.55 10.77
C ARG A 4 3.87 -2.14 11.90
N GLY A 5 3.59 -3.10 12.78
CA GLY A 5 2.71 -2.86 13.93
C GLY A 5 1.24 -2.84 13.53
N ARG A 6 0.87 -3.62 12.49
CA ARG A 6 -0.51 -3.77 11.99
C ARG A 6 -1.23 -2.48 11.62
N ARG A 7 -0.49 -1.48 11.14
CA ARG A 7 -1.07 -0.19 10.72
C ARG A 7 -1.42 -0.21 9.24
N VAL A 8 -2.61 0.27 8.88
CA VAL A 8 -3.01 0.44 7.48
C VAL A 8 -2.41 1.73 6.95
N ILE A 9 -1.61 1.60 5.89
CA ILE A 9 -0.93 2.72 5.23
C ILE A 9 -1.63 3.03 3.90
N LEU A 10 -2.08 4.26 3.77
CA LEU A 10 -2.58 4.86 2.53
C LEU A 10 -1.56 5.89 2.05
N ARG A 11 -1.02 5.70 0.85
CA ARG A 11 -0.01 6.59 0.26
C ARG A 11 -0.45 7.00 -1.14
N SER A 12 -0.27 8.27 -1.48
CA SER A 12 -0.49 8.73 -2.85
C SER A 12 0.54 8.10 -3.79
N TYR A 13 0.07 7.51 -4.89
CA TYR A 13 0.92 6.96 -5.93
C TYR A 13 1.14 7.98 -7.06
N GLN A 14 2.37 8.06 -7.56
CA GLN A 14 2.72 8.78 -8.78
C GLN A 14 3.62 7.85 -9.61
N GLU A 15 3.34 7.76 -10.91
CA GLU A 15 4.20 7.03 -11.85
C GLU A 15 5.48 7.84 -12.10
N GLU A 16 6.64 7.19 -12.00
CA GLU A 16 7.92 7.86 -12.30
C GLU A 16 8.09 7.97 -13.82
N GLU A 17 7.86 9.17 -14.35
CA GLU A 17 8.16 9.50 -15.73
C GLU A 17 9.67 9.76 -15.89
N ALA A 18 10.34 9.01 -16.77
CA ALA A 18 11.80 8.99 -16.91
C ALA A 18 12.44 10.37 -17.18
N ASP A 19 11.67 11.32 -17.73
CA ASP A 19 12.15 12.66 -18.09
C ASP A 19 11.67 13.78 -17.15
N SER A 20 11.00 13.43 -16.04
CA SER A 20 10.44 14.41 -15.11
C SER A 20 11.44 14.82 -14.03
N THR A 21 11.93 16.06 -14.09
CA THR A 21 12.82 16.64 -13.07
C THR A 21 12.07 17.06 -11.79
N SER A 22 10.74 17.03 -11.79
CA SER A 22 9.89 17.42 -10.67
C SER A 22 9.25 16.20 -10.01
N LYS A 23 9.70 15.86 -8.79
CA LYS A 23 9.02 14.88 -7.93
C LYS A 23 7.77 15.53 -7.32
N ALA A 24 6.60 14.88 -7.39
CA ALA A 24 5.43 15.40 -6.69
C ALA A 24 5.54 15.16 -5.18
N MET A 25 4.81 15.98 -4.43
CA MET A 25 4.63 15.78 -3.00
C MET A 25 3.85 14.48 -2.75
N VAL A 26 4.44 13.57 -1.98
CA VAL A 26 3.79 12.33 -1.55
C VAL A 26 3.05 12.60 -0.23
N THR A 27 1.79 12.19 -0.18
CA THR A 27 0.99 12.22 1.06
C THR A 27 0.80 10.80 1.57
N GLU A 28 0.95 10.60 2.87
CA GLU A 28 0.77 9.33 3.55
C GLU A 28 -0.09 9.51 4.80
N THR A 29 -1.02 8.57 5.00
CA THR A 29 -1.82 8.44 6.21
C THR A 29 -1.61 7.05 6.79
N SER A 30 -1.52 6.97 8.11
CA SER A 30 -1.31 5.73 8.85
C SER A 30 -2.40 5.56 9.91
N ILE A 31 -3.22 4.53 9.74
CA ILE A 31 -4.39 4.24 10.57
C ILE A 31 -4.06 3.04 11.46
N GLY A 32 -4.39 3.13 12.76
CA GLY A 32 -4.19 2.05 13.72
C GLY A 32 -5.16 0.90 13.48
N ASP A 33 -4.86 -0.30 13.98
CA ASP A 33 -5.80 -1.42 13.87
C ASP A 33 -7.04 -1.20 14.73
N GLU A 34 -6.97 -0.36 15.76
CA GLU A 34 -8.09 0.04 16.62
C GLU A 34 -9.23 0.75 15.88
N ASP A 35 -8.96 1.37 14.73
CA ASP A 35 -9.97 2.07 13.92
C ASP A 35 -10.73 1.11 12.98
N PHE A 36 -10.35 -0.17 12.91
CA PHE A 36 -10.97 -1.17 12.06
C PHE A 36 -11.81 -2.15 12.89
N GLN A 37 -13.00 -2.47 12.38
CA GLN A 37 -13.83 -3.54 12.96
C GLN A 37 -13.14 -4.90 12.80
N GLN A 38 -12.47 -5.13 11.67
CA GLN A 38 -11.71 -6.33 11.36
C GLN A 38 -10.52 -5.98 10.46
N LEU A 39 -9.35 -6.57 10.73
CA LEU A 39 -8.14 -6.39 9.92
C LEU A 39 -7.42 -7.72 9.72
N HIS A 40 -7.62 -8.33 8.55
CA HIS A 40 -7.01 -9.61 8.16
C HIS A 40 -6.18 -9.43 6.88
N ALA A 41 -4.96 -8.89 7.02
CA ALA A 41 -4.01 -8.80 5.92
C ALA A 41 -2.57 -8.96 6.43
N PRO A 42 -1.70 -9.65 5.69
CA PRO A 42 -0.30 -9.79 6.06
C PRO A 42 0.46 -8.46 5.91
N GLU A 43 1.45 -8.24 6.77
CA GLU A 43 2.36 -7.11 6.63
C GLU A 43 3.16 -7.21 5.31
N GLY A 44 3.46 -6.07 4.71
CA GLY A 44 4.29 -5.99 3.50
C GLY A 44 3.55 -6.12 2.18
N ILE A 45 2.28 -6.53 2.17
CA ILE A 45 1.45 -6.49 0.94
C ILE A 45 0.79 -5.12 0.80
N ALA A 46 0.92 -4.54 -0.39
CA ALA A 46 0.27 -3.29 -0.77
C ALA A 46 -0.25 -3.40 -2.21
N VAL A 47 -1.42 -2.83 -2.47
CA VAL A 47 -2.00 -2.71 -3.81
C VAL A 47 -2.25 -1.24 -4.14
N THR A 48 -2.13 -0.88 -5.41
CA THR A 48 -2.40 0.47 -5.91
C THR A 48 -3.61 0.41 -6.83
N PHE A 49 -4.62 1.24 -6.57
CA PHE A 49 -5.87 1.31 -7.34
C PHE A 49 -6.29 2.77 -7.56
N CYS A 50 -7.30 2.98 -8.41
CA CYS A 50 -7.80 4.31 -8.75
C CYS A 50 -8.55 4.97 -7.59
N LEU A 51 -7.98 6.03 -7.03
CA LEU A 51 -8.61 6.79 -5.94
C LEU A 51 -9.90 7.50 -6.39
N LYS A 52 -9.98 7.96 -7.64
CA LYS A 52 -11.16 8.70 -8.13
C LYS A 52 -12.42 7.84 -8.10
N GLU A 53 -12.29 6.58 -8.52
CA GLU A 53 -13.40 5.62 -8.52
C GLU A 53 -13.75 5.20 -7.10
N PHE A 54 -12.75 4.92 -6.26
CA PHE A 54 -12.96 4.60 -4.86
C PHE A 54 -13.71 5.70 -4.10
N ARG A 55 -13.42 6.97 -4.37
CA ARG A 55 -14.12 8.11 -3.73
C ARG A 55 -15.63 8.13 -4.01
N GLY A 56 -16.05 7.67 -5.19
CA GLY A 56 -17.47 7.58 -5.52
C GLY A 56 -18.20 6.58 -4.61
N LEU A 57 -17.61 5.40 -4.43
CA LEU A 57 -18.12 4.38 -3.51
C LEU A 57 -18.08 4.84 -2.05
N LEU A 58 -16.96 5.43 -1.62
CA LEU A 58 -16.77 5.88 -0.25
C LEU A 58 -17.82 6.94 0.14
N SER A 59 -18.12 7.89 -0.75
CA SER A 59 -19.14 8.91 -0.52
C SER A 59 -20.54 8.31 -0.29
N PHE A 60 -20.85 7.20 -0.98
CA PHE A 60 -22.10 6.47 -0.76
C PHE A 60 -22.11 5.77 0.60
N ALA A 61 -21.05 5.02 0.92
CA ALA A 61 -20.91 4.31 2.19
C ALA A 61 -21.02 5.26 3.40
N GLU A 62 -20.33 6.40 3.33
CA GLU A 62 -20.36 7.45 4.36
C GLU A 62 -21.77 8.04 4.53
N SER A 63 -22.46 8.36 3.44
CA SER A 63 -23.80 8.96 3.50
C SER A 63 -24.85 8.00 4.06
N ALA A 64 -24.69 6.70 3.79
CA ALA A 64 -25.55 5.65 4.32
C ALA A 64 -25.12 5.16 5.71
N ASN A 65 -23.96 5.61 6.22
CA ASN A 65 -23.34 5.13 7.45
C ASN A 65 -23.20 3.59 7.48
N LEU A 66 -22.78 3.01 6.35
CA LEU A 66 -22.59 1.56 6.20
C LEU A 66 -21.11 1.17 6.28
N PRO A 67 -20.79 0.01 6.87
CA PRO A 67 -19.42 -0.49 6.90
C PRO A 67 -18.94 -0.84 5.49
N LEU A 68 -17.67 -0.54 5.21
CA LEU A 68 -17.00 -0.86 3.95
C LEU A 68 -15.95 -1.93 4.20
N THR A 69 -16.05 -3.06 3.52
CA THR A 69 -15.05 -4.14 3.60
C THR A 69 -14.21 -4.17 2.33
N ILE A 70 -12.89 -4.27 2.50
CA ILE A 70 -11.91 -4.25 1.41
C ILE A 70 -11.22 -5.62 1.34
N HIS A 71 -11.37 -6.29 0.21
CA HIS A 71 -10.73 -7.57 -0.09
C HIS A 71 -9.66 -7.35 -1.16
N PHE A 72 -8.42 -7.70 -0.85
CA PHE A 72 -7.32 -7.61 -1.80
C PHE A 72 -6.36 -8.79 -1.62
N ASP A 73 -5.55 -9.01 -2.64
CA ASP A 73 -4.55 -10.06 -2.70
C ASP A 73 -3.20 -9.40 -3.06
N VAL A 74 -2.48 -9.95 -4.04
CA VAL A 74 -1.23 -9.38 -4.55
C VAL A 74 -1.46 -8.29 -5.61
N PRO A 75 -0.48 -7.39 -5.82
CA PRO A 75 -0.47 -6.48 -6.97
C PRO A 75 -0.83 -7.16 -8.30
N GLY A 76 -1.60 -6.47 -9.14
CA GLY A 76 -2.12 -6.99 -10.40
C GLY A 76 -3.38 -7.86 -10.28
N ARG A 77 -3.75 -8.30 -9.08
CA ARG A 77 -5.08 -8.89 -8.80
C ARG A 77 -6.06 -7.77 -8.42
N PRO A 78 -7.33 -7.85 -8.84
CA PRO A 78 -8.28 -6.79 -8.54
C PRO A 78 -8.52 -6.67 -7.03
N VAL A 79 -8.77 -5.44 -6.58
CA VAL A 79 -9.30 -5.17 -5.24
C VAL A 79 -10.82 -5.11 -5.32
N ILE A 80 -11.50 -5.69 -4.32
CA ILE A 80 -12.95 -5.75 -4.24
C ILE A 80 -13.38 -5.00 -2.98
N PHE A 81 -14.26 -4.02 -3.15
CA PHE A 81 -14.90 -3.30 -2.06
C PHE A 81 -16.35 -3.77 -1.95
N THR A 82 -16.78 -4.05 -0.72
CA THR A 82 -18.11 -4.61 -0.44
C THR A 82 -18.83 -3.77 0.60
N ILE A 83 -20.11 -3.54 0.36
CA ILE A 83 -21.05 -2.92 1.30
C ILE A 83 -22.26 -3.85 1.35
N GLU A 84 -22.50 -4.42 2.54
CA GLU A 84 -23.60 -5.33 2.78
C GLU A 84 -24.60 -4.68 3.73
N ASP A 85 -25.85 -4.57 3.29
CA ASP A 85 -26.99 -4.14 4.10
C ASP A 85 -28.22 -5.02 3.78
N SER A 86 -29.21 -4.97 4.66
CA SER A 86 -30.49 -5.67 4.47
C SER A 86 -31.22 -5.29 3.17
N LEU A 87 -31.02 -4.06 2.66
CA LEU A 87 -31.70 -3.54 1.48
C LEU A 87 -30.84 -3.55 0.22
N LEU A 88 -29.52 -3.63 0.37
CA LEU A 88 -28.55 -3.50 -0.72
C LEU A 88 -27.31 -4.34 -0.46
N ASP A 89 -26.85 -5.03 -1.49
CA ASP A 89 -25.51 -5.60 -1.56
C ASP A 89 -24.76 -5.00 -2.75
N ALA A 90 -23.62 -4.37 -2.49
CA ALA A 90 -22.83 -3.66 -3.49
C ALA A 90 -21.39 -4.19 -3.53
N HIS A 91 -20.97 -4.59 -4.73
CA HIS A 91 -19.61 -5.07 -5.02
C HIS A 91 -18.95 -4.13 -6.02
N PHE A 92 -17.85 -3.52 -5.64
CA PHE A 92 -17.08 -2.62 -6.49
C PHE A 92 -15.69 -3.21 -6.74
N VAL A 93 -15.40 -3.54 -7.99
CA VAL A 93 -14.17 -4.24 -8.36
C VAL A 93 -13.27 -3.30 -9.14
N LEU A 94 -12.08 -3.01 -8.61
CA LEU A 94 -11.09 -2.17 -9.27
C LEU A 94 -9.84 -2.97 -9.63
N ALA A 95 -9.32 -2.72 -10.82
CA ALA A 95 -8.00 -3.22 -11.20
C ALA A 95 -6.92 -2.59 -10.31
N THR A 96 -5.88 -3.37 -10.02
CA THR A 96 -4.70 -2.87 -9.31
C THR A 96 -3.50 -2.87 -10.25
N LEU A 97 -2.54 -1.98 -10.00
CA LEU A 97 -1.28 -1.99 -10.74
C LEU A 97 -0.53 -3.29 -10.44
N LEU A 98 0.11 -3.84 -11.48
CA LEU A 98 1.08 -4.92 -11.32
C LEU A 98 2.31 -4.36 -10.60
N GLU A 99 2.92 -5.14 -9.72
CA GLU A 99 4.21 -4.75 -9.13
C GLU A 99 5.26 -4.75 -10.25
N GLN A 100 5.73 -3.57 -10.64
CA GLN A 100 6.96 -3.48 -11.41
C GLN A 100 8.10 -3.67 -10.41
N ASP A 101 8.99 -4.61 -10.69
CA ASP A 101 10.21 -4.88 -9.93
C ASP A 101 11.04 -3.59 -9.76
N SER A 102 10.70 -2.77 -8.78
CA SER A 102 11.51 -1.64 -8.35
C SER A 102 12.50 -2.15 -7.31
N CYS A 103 13.34 -3.09 -7.73
CA CYS A 103 14.53 -3.49 -6.99
C CYS A 103 15.57 -2.36 -7.07
N SER A 104 15.33 -1.26 -6.36
CA SER A 104 16.29 -0.24 -5.92
C SER A 104 15.46 0.93 -5.43
N GLN A 105 15.18 1.08 -4.13
CA GLN A 105 15.73 2.17 -3.32
C GLN A 105 15.54 1.79 -1.83
N GLY A 106 16.14 0.69 -1.39
CA GLY A 106 16.58 0.58 0.01
C GLY A 106 18.03 1.06 0.07
N PRO A 107 18.46 1.86 1.07
CA PRO A 107 19.87 2.18 1.20
C PRO A 107 20.60 0.89 1.58
N CYS A 108 21.15 0.20 0.58
CA CYS A 108 22.14 -0.83 0.80
C CYS A 108 23.36 -0.12 1.38
N SER A 109 23.47 -0.09 2.71
CA SER A 109 24.69 0.40 3.37
C SER A 109 25.84 -0.52 2.96
N PRO A 110 26.88 -0.04 2.25
CA PRO A 110 28.09 -0.82 2.10
C PRO A 110 28.74 -0.91 3.49
N LYS A 111 28.84 -2.12 4.03
CA LYS A 111 29.67 -2.36 5.22
C LYS A 111 31.10 -1.95 4.87
N PRO A 112 31.77 -1.07 5.64
CA PRO A 112 33.17 -0.79 5.43
C PRO A 112 33.95 -2.10 5.68
N HIS A 113 34.60 -2.62 4.65
CA HIS A 113 35.58 -3.70 4.82
C HIS A 113 36.74 -3.16 5.67
N GLN A 114 36.82 -3.59 6.93
CA GLN A 114 38.03 -3.42 7.73
C GLN A 114 39.16 -4.24 7.09
N PRO A 115 40.34 -3.64 6.81
CA PRO A 115 41.51 -4.41 6.42
C PRO A 115 42.01 -5.22 7.62
N VAL A 116 42.17 -6.52 7.42
CA VAL A 116 42.78 -7.44 8.39
C VAL A 116 44.26 -7.07 8.58
N PRO A 117 44.79 -6.93 9.80
CA PRO A 117 46.22 -6.70 10.01
C PRO A 117 47.01 -7.97 9.63
N GLN A 118 47.84 -7.90 8.60
CA GLN A 118 48.81 -8.95 8.31
C GLN A 118 49.93 -8.91 9.37
N LYS A 119 50.00 -9.96 10.19
CA LYS A 119 51.21 -10.25 10.99
C LYS A 119 52.34 -10.64 10.03
N GLN A 120 53.39 -9.83 9.96
CA GLN A 120 54.65 -10.24 9.36
C GLN A 120 55.32 -11.28 10.28
N ALA A 121 55.68 -12.42 9.69
CA ALA A 121 56.56 -13.40 10.30
C ALA A 121 57.86 -13.46 9.47
N HIS A 122 58.96 -13.24 10.19
CA HIS A 122 60.36 -13.56 9.90
C HIS A 122 61.16 -12.71 8.91
#